data_AF-A0A7C7VZC2-F1
#
_entry.id   AF-A0A7C7VZC2-F1
#
_cell.length_a   1.000
_cell.length_b   1.000
_cell.length_c   1.000
_cell.angle_alpha   90.00
_cell.angle_beta   90.00
_cell.angle_gamma   90.00
#
_symmetry.space_group_name_H-M   'P 1'
#
loop_
_entity.id
_entity.type
_entity.pdbx_description
1 polymer ?
#
loop_
_entity_poly.entity_id
_entity_poly.type
_entity_poly.pdbx_seq_one_letter_code
_entity_poly.pdbx_strand_id
1 'polypeptide(L)' 'YEHEIFVLEGEGVAEGPEGGVQMRPGEALYIPPDEPHGYRNTGEGVLRFICVIPHPEE' A
#
# COMPACT_ATOMS: atom_id res chain seq x y z
N TYR A 1 10.70 2.77 -7.31
CA TYR A 1 10.17 1.42 -7.65
C TYR A 1 8.68 1.40 -7.50
N GLU A 2 7.97 0.72 -8.38
CA GLU A 2 6.54 0.43 -8.21
C GLU A 2 6.30 -0.51 -7.03
N HIS A 3 5.07 -0.48 -6.49
CA HIS A 3 4.65 -1.34 -5.39
C HIS A 3 3.27 -1.95 -5.70
N GLU A 4 3.19 -3.28 -5.68
CA GLU A 4 1.93 -4.02 -5.75
C GLU A 4 1.58 -4.52 -4.35
N ILE A 5 0.45 -4.05 -3.84
CA ILE A 5 0.05 -4.30 -2.45
C ILE A 5 -1.20 -5.16 -2.44
N PHE A 6 -1.24 -6.15 -1.54
CA PHE A 6 -2.46 -6.89 -1.22
C PHE A 6 -2.71 -6.85 0.29
N VAL A 7 -3.87 -6.36 0.69
CA VAL A 7 -4.21 -6.14 2.10
C VAL A 7 -4.77 -7.42 2.71
N LEU A 8 -4.16 -7.88 3.79
CA LEU A 8 -4.55 -9.11 4.49
C LEU A 8 -5.48 -8.85 5.67
N GLU A 9 -5.24 -7.78 6.42
CA GLU A 9 -5.93 -7.49 7.68
C GLU A 9 -5.85 -6.00 8.01
N GLY A 10 -6.86 -5.49 8.72
CA GLY A 10 -6.88 -4.13 9.27
C GLY A 10 -7.40 -3.08 8.29
N GLU A 11 -7.46 -1.83 8.76
CA GLU A 11 -7.95 -0.69 8.01
C GLU A 11 -6.89 0.40 7.97
N GLY A 12 -6.59 0.89 6.77
CA GLY A 12 -5.56 1.90 6.57
C GLY A 12 -5.84 2.81 5.39
N VAL A 13 -4.88 3.69 5.15
CA VAL A 13 -4.82 4.55 3.98
C VAL A 13 -3.42 4.48 3.39
N ALA A 14 -3.34 4.21 2.08
CA ALA A 14 -2.16 4.47 1.28
C ALA A 14 -2.20 5.96 0.89
N GLU A 15 -1.21 6.72 1.32
CA GLU A 15 -1.09 8.15 1.06
C GLU A 15 -0.32 8.35 -0.24
N GLY A 16 -0.82 9.23 -1.11
CA GLY A 16 -0.18 9.59 -2.37
C GLY A 16 -0.42 11.06 -2.75
N PRO A 17 0.12 11.51 -3.89
CA PRO A 17 0.05 12.92 -4.30
C PRO A 17 -1.37 13.41 -4.58
N GLU A 18 -2.28 12.52 -5.01
CA GLU A 18 -3.69 12.84 -5.28
C GLU A 18 -4.60 12.67 -4.04
N GLY A 19 -4.01 12.32 -2.89
CA GLY A 19 -4.73 12.04 -1.66
C GLY A 19 -4.60 10.58 -1.23
N GLY A 20 -5.40 10.20 -0.23
CA GLY A 20 -5.36 8.88 0.38
C GLY A 20 -6.31 7.89 -0.28
N VAL A 21 -5.80 6.69 -0.61
CA VAL A 21 -6.59 5.53 -1.06
C VAL A 21 -6.81 4.60 0.14
N GLN A 22 -8.04 4.14 0.35
CA GLN A 22 -8.33 3.21 1.45
C GLN A 22 -7.66 1.84 1.21
N MET A 23 -7.22 1.24 2.31
CA MET A 23 -6.69 -0.11 2.35
C MET A 23 -7.61 -0.97 3.22
N ARG A 24 -8.28 -1.95 2.62
CA ARG A 24 -9.15 -2.91 3.32
C ARG A 24 -8.82 -4.36 2.95
N PRO A 25 -9.08 -5.34 3.83
CA PRO A 25 -8.73 -6.73 3.56
C PRO A 25 -9.36 -7.24 2.26
N GLY A 26 -8.54 -7.89 1.42
CA GLY A 26 -8.95 -8.40 0.12
C GLY A 26 -8.78 -7.42 -1.04
N GLU A 27 -8.37 -6.17 -0.79
CA GLU A 27 -8.09 -5.19 -1.85
C GLU A 27 -6.64 -5.27 -2.32
N ALA A 28 -6.46 -4.98 -3.62
CA ALA A 28 -5.16 -4.81 -4.24
C ALA A 28 -4.95 -3.33 -4.62
N LEU A 29 -3.76 -2.81 -4.35
CA LEU A 29 -3.35 -1.45 -4.72
C LEU A 29 -2.10 -1.53 -5.59
N TYR A 30 -1.99 -0.61 -6.54
CA TYR A 30 -0.80 -0.40 -7.35
C TYR A 30 -0.30 1.02 -7.12
N ILE A 31 0.98 1.15 -6.78
CA ILE A 31 1.67 2.42 -6.67
C ILE A 31 2.68 2.47 -7.82
N PRO A 32 2.48 3.38 -8.80
CA PRO A 32 3.42 3.58 -9.90
C PRO A 32 4.86 3.87 -9.44
N PRO A 33 5.86 3.62 -10.30
CA PRO A 33 7.24 4.00 -10.02
C PRO A 33 7.37 5.49 -9.72
N ASP A 34 8.24 5.80 -8.77
CA ASP A 34 8.66 7.16 -8.42
C ASP A 34 7.55 8.07 -7.86
N GLU A 35 6.39 7.52 -7.53
CA GLU A 35 5.36 8.23 -6.78
C GLU A 35 5.72 8.29 -5.30
N PRO A 36 5.74 9.48 -4.67
CA PRO A 36 5.83 9.60 -3.22
C PRO A 36 4.61 8.96 -2.58
N HIS A 37 4.85 8.02 -1.66
CA HIS A 37 3.76 7.31 -0.99
C HIS A 37 4.10 6.97 0.45
N GLY A 38 3.06 6.68 1.22
CA GLY A 38 3.15 6.23 2.61
C GLY A 38 1.97 5.35 2.99
N TYR A 39 2.04 4.72 4.16
CA TYR A 39 0.97 3.89 4.69
C TYR A 39 0.64 4.34 6.11
N ARG A 40 -0.64 4.59 6.36
CA ARG A 40 -1.12 4.98 7.68
C ARG A 40 -2.20 4.02 8.15
N ASN A 41 -1.96 3.39 9.30
CA ASN A 41 -2.98 2.62 9.99
C ASN A 41 -4.02 3.58 10.57
N THR A 42 -5.29 3.39 10.19
CA THR A 42 -6.41 4.22 10.65
C THR A 42 -7.36 3.47 11.57
N GLY A 43 -7.19 2.15 11.70
CA GLY A 43 -7.98 1.30 12.57
C GLY A 43 -7.38 1.15 13.97
N GLU A 44 -8.09 0.42 14.82
CA GLU A 44 -7.66 0.10 16.19
C GLU A 44 -6.73 -1.13 16.24
N GLY A 45 -6.71 -1.94 15.18
CA GLY A 45 -5.93 -3.19 15.07
C GLY A 45 -4.64 -3.03 14.27
N VAL A 46 -3.95 -4.14 14.00
CA VAL A 46 -2.74 -4.14 13.16
C VAL A 46 -3.14 -4.15 11.68
N LEU A 47 -2.61 -3.21 10.90
CA LEU A 47 -2.67 -3.26 9.44
C LEU A 47 -1.60 -4.23 8.91
N ARG A 48 -2.02 -5.30 8.23
CA ARG A 48 -1.14 -6.28 7.59
C ARG A 48 -1.39 -6.32 6.10
N PHE A 49 -0.32 -6.23 5.32
CA PHE A 49 -0.38 -6.34 3.87
C PHE A 49 0.91 -6.98 3.34
N ILE A 50 0.82 -7.54 2.14
CA ILE A 50 1.96 -7.95 1.33
C ILE A 50 2.30 -6.78 0.42
N CYS A 51 3.57 -6.43 0.33
CA CYS A 51 4.07 -5.48 -0.66
C CYS A 51 5.08 -6.21 -1.52
N VAL A 52 4.77 -6.32 -2.81
CA VAL A 52 5.70 -6.79 -3.84
C VAL A 52 6.35 -5.55 -4.43
N ILE A 53 7.67 -5.60 -4.55
CA ILE A 53 8.48 -4.54 -5.16
C ILE A 53 9.37 -5.25 -6.17
N PRO A 54 9.38 -4.83 -7.45
CA PRO A 54 10.28 -5.43 -8.42
C PRO A 54 11.73 -5.29 -7.98
N HIS A 55 12.45 -6.40 -8.03
CA HIS A 55 13.90 -6.41 -7.86
C HIS A 55 14.55 -6.28 -9.24
N PRO A 56 15.08 -5.11 -9.62
CA PRO A 56 15.82 -5.01 -10.87
C PRO A 56 17.04 -5.95 -10.83
N GLU A 57 17.33 -6.62 -11.94
CA GLU A 57 18.66 -7.25 -12.13
C GLU A 57 19.70 -6.12 -12.33
N GLU A 58 20.94 -6.34 -11.85
CA GLU A 58 22.06 -5.41 -12.00
C GLU A 58 22.45 -5.19 -13.48
#